data_AF-I0KGA5-F1
#
_entry.id   AF-I0KGA5-F1
#
_cell.length_a   1.000
_cell.length_b   1.000
_cell.length_c   1.000
_cell.angle_alpha   90.00
_cell.angle_beta   90.00
_cell.angle_gamma   90.00
#
_symmetry.space_group_name_H-M   'P 1'
#
loop_
_entity.id
_entity.type
_entity.pdbx_description
1 polymer ?
#
loop_
_entity_poly.entity_id
_entity_poly.type
_entity_poly.pdbx_seq_one_letter_code
_entity_poly.pdbx_strand_id
1 'polypeptide(L)'
;MRRATHLFLLLILTQAGYCQVQTSHTLVENLASRFVYRPQLDSSINVNTLSREQCNQIIERMHVIDQQYRSELGSDMSRQDEAAQKAGRLMTINDQSNQAILLKILHRFGWPCDDPKRQLGYKAYIIAWHARGDYDKMAAFYPYLQRATRYGCMHPAHEQEYSTWLTNLKRVYRR
;
A
#
# COMPACT_ATOMS: atom_id res chain seq x y z
N MET A 1 -13.84 61.20 44.86
CA MET A 1 -12.56 60.62 44.38
C MET A 1 -12.88 59.28 43.75
N ARG A 2 -12.65 59.18 42.44
CA ARG A 2 -13.01 58.04 41.58
C ARG A 2 -11.72 57.31 41.17
N ARG A 3 -11.87 56.04 40.79
CA ARG A 3 -10.96 55.18 39.99
C ARG A 3 -9.86 54.48 40.78
N ALA A 4 -10.05 53.16 41.00
CA ALA A 4 -9.02 52.12 40.83
C ALA A 4 -9.54 50.77 41.37
N THR A 5 -10.51 50.13 40.71
CA THR A 5 -10.87 48.74 41.12
C THR A 5 -11.51 47.90 40.02
N HIS A 6 -11.30 48.18 38.73
CA HIS A 6 -11.91 47.41 37.63
C HIS A 6 -10.94 46.96 36.54
N LEU A 7 -9.65 46.80 36.86
CA LEU A 7 -8.62 46.44 35.87
C LEU A 7 -7.80 45.20 36.23
N PHE A 8 -8.30 44.33 37.11
CA PHE A 8 -7.63 43.06 37.47
C PHE A 8 -8.49 41.80 37.28
N LEU A 9 -9.72 41.94 36.76
CA LEU A 9 -10.65 40.83 36.52
C LEU A 9 -10.89 40.53 35.03
N LEU A 10 -10.13 41.16 34.14
CA LEU A 10 -10.22 40.99 32.68
C LEU A 10 -8.98 40.33 32.07
N LEU A 11 -8.11 39.74 32.90
CA LEU A 11 -6.90 39.05 32.47
C LEU A 11 -6.79 37.60 32.97
N ILE A 12 -7.83 37.07 33.62
CA ILE A 12 -7.90 35.66 34.05
C ILE A 12 -8.88 34.85 33.17
N LEU A 13 -9.77 35.50 32.42
CA LEU A 13 -10.74 34.82 31.55
C LEU A 13 -10.23 34.55 30.12
N THR A 14 -9.03 34.98 29.74
CA THR A 14 -8.45 34.67 28.43
C THR A 14 -7.56 33.42 28.42
N GLN A 15 -7.06 32.94 29.57
CA GLN A 15 -6.25 31.70 29.58
C GLN A 15 -7.06 30.41 29.67
N ALA A 16 -8.30 30.45 30.17
CA ALA A 16 -9.15 29.25 30.23
C ALA A 16 -9.66 28.81 28.83
N GLY A 17 -9.84 29.76 27.90
CA GLY A 17 -10.31 29.47 26.54
C GLY A 17 -9.25 28.79 25.64
N TYR A 18 -7.96 29.10 25.83
CA TYR A 18 -6.90 28.48 25.03
C TYR A 18 -6.60 27.03 25.42
N CYS A 19 -6.87 26.64 26.68
CA CYS A 19 -6.66 25.27 27.13
C CYS A 19 -7.75 24.30 26.65
N GLN A 20 -8.98 24.79 26.40
CA GLN A 20 -10.07 23.98 25.84
C GLN A 20 -9.96 23.79 24.32
N VAL A 21 -9.41 24.76 23.57
CA VAL A 21 -9.27 24.63 22.10
C VAL A 21 -8.19 23.61 21.71
N GLN A 22 -7.08 23.55 22.46
CA GLN A 22 -6.01 22.57 22.21
C GLN A 22 -6.39 21.13 22.60
N THR A 23 -7.24 20.94 23.61
CA THR A 23 -7.74 19.61 23.99
C THR A 23 -8.80 19.10 22.99
N SER A 24 -9.62 19.97 22.40
CA SER A 24 -10.54 19.56 21.34
C SER A 24 -9.84 19.21 20.02
N HIS A 25 -8.75 19.90 19.64
CA HIS A 25 -7.97 19.52 18.45
C HIS A 25 -7.27 18.16 18.61
N THR A 26 -6.67 17.91 19.77
CA THR A 26 -6.00 16.63 20.06
C THR A 26 -6.98 15.46 20.24
N LEU A 27 -8.20 15.71 20.73
CA LEU A 27 -9.27 14.69 20.78
C LEU A 27 -9.85 14.38 19.39
N VAL A 28 -10.05 15.39 18.53
CA VAL A 28 -10.55 15.18 17.16
C VAL A 28 -9.47 14.53 16.28
N GLU A 29 -8.19 14.87 16.44
CA GLU A 29 -7.09 14.17 15.77
C GLU A 29 -6.92 12.72 16.29
N ASN A 30 -7.12 12.47 17.60
CA ASN A 30 -7.12 11.11 18.15
C ASN A 30 -8.38 10.29 17.80
N LEU A 31 -9.52 10.93 17.53
CA LEU A 31 -10.74 10.26 17.06
C LEU A 31 -10.70 10.02 15.54
N ALA A 32 -10.11 10.93 14.77
CA ALA A 32 -9.90 10.77 13.34
C ALA A 32 -8.77 9.76 13.02
N SER A 33 -7.77 9.63 13.88
CA SER A 33 -6.69 8.63 13.72
C SER A 33 -7.12 7.20 14.06
N ARG A 34 -8.30 7.03 14.68
CA ARG A 34 -8.76 5.72 15.16
C ARG A 34 -9.35 4.80 14.08
N PHE A 35 -9.76 5.24 12.88
CA PHE A 35 -10.56 4.35 12.02
C PHE A 35 -10.41 4.43 10.49
N VAL A 36 -9.40 5.07 9.90
CA VAL A 36 -9.21 4.99 8.43
C VAL A 36 -7.78 4.60 8.07
N TYR A 37 -7.55 3.31 7.88
CA TYR A 37 -6.35 2.81 7.22
C TYR A 37 -6.40 3.20 5.74
N ARG A 38 -5.32 3.82 5.23
CA ARG A 38 -5.18 4.22 3.83
C ARG A 38 -3.93 3.60 3.23
N PRO A 39 -3.91 3.28 1.92
CA PRO A 39 -2.69 2.85 1.28
C PRO A 39 -1.70 4.02 1.19
N GLN A 40 -0.41 3.71 1.20
CA GLN A 40 0.66 4.70 1.05
C GLN A 40 0.79 5.18 -0.40
N LEU A 41 0.37 4.36 -1.36
CA LEU A 41 0.16 4.77 -2.75
C LEU A 41 -1.30 4.68 -3.09
N ASP A 42 -1.87 5.74 -3.64
CA ASP A 42 -3.27 5.75 -4.05
C ASP A 42 -3.41 5.10 -5.43
N SER A 43 -4.29 4.10 -5.53
CA SER A 43 -4.67 3.48 -6.79
C SER A 43 -5.23 4.46 -7.82
N SER A 44 -5.65 5.67 -7.42
CA SER A 44 -6.11 6.75 -8.30
C SER A 44 -5.01 7.36 -9.19
N ILE A 45 -3.72 7.03 -8.97
CA ILE A 45 -2.60 7.49 -9.80
C ILE A 45 -2.92 7.28 -11.30
N ASN A 46 -2.85 8.38 -12.05
CA ASN A 46 -3.05 8.36 -13.49
C ASN A 46 -1.75 7.96 -14.21
N VAL A 47 -1.56 6.66 -14.41
CA VAL A 47 -0.35 6.15 -15.06
C VAL A 47 -0.21 6.63 -16.51
N ASN A 48 -1.26 7.14 -17.16
CA ASN A 48 -1.22 7.55 -18.57
C ASN A 48 -0.47 8.87 -18.79
N THR A 49 -0.31 9.68 -17.76
CA THR A 49 0.43 10.95 -17.82
C THR A 49 1.91 10.79 -17.46
N LEU A 50 2.33 9.60 -17.00
CA LEU A 50 3.67 9.34 -16.53
C LEU A 50 4.58 8.79 -17.64
N SER A 51 5.88 9.02 -17.54
CA SER A 51 6.86 8.32 -18.38
C SER A 51 7.06 6.87 -17.92
N ARG A 52 7.66 6.04 -18.77
CA ARG A 52 8.08 4.68 -18.38
C ARG A 52 8.99 4.69 -17.16
N GLU A 53 9.93 5.64 -17.10
CA GLU A 53 10.85 5.77 -15.97
C GLU A 53 10.13 6.13 -14.66
N GLN A 54 9.15 7.05 -14.71
CA GLN A 54 8.32 7.36 -13.55
C GLN A 54 7.50 6.14 -13.09
N CYS A 55 6.97 5.35 -14.02
CA CYS A 55 6.30 4.09 -13.69
C CYS A 55 7.27 3.07 -13.07
N ASN A 56 8.51 2.98 -13.54
CA ASN A 56 9.54 2.13 -12.95
C ASN A 56 9.84 2.53 -11.49
N GLN A 57 9.95 3.84 -11.22
CA GLN A 57 10.12 4.36 -9.87
C GLN A 57 8.91 4.05 -8.97
N ILE A 58 7.69 4.04 -9.52
CA ILE A 58 6.50 3.61 -8.78
C ILE A 58 6.58 2.12 -8.43
N ILE A 59 7.05 1.24 -9.33
CA ILE A 59 7.25 -0.19 -9.03
C ILE A 59 8.25 -0.38 -7.89
N GLU A 60 9.37 0.35 -7.93
CA GLU A 60 10.34 0.38 -6.84
C GLU A 60 9.68 0.76 -5.50
N ARG A 61 8.89 1.84 -5.51
CA ARG A 61 8.21 2.32 -4.32
C ARG A 61 7.17 1.33 -3.79
N MET A 62 6.39 0.71 -4.67
CA MET A 62 5.43 -0.34 -4.31
C MET A 62 6.12 -1.51 -3.60
N HIS A 63 7.28 -1.93 -4.10
CA HIS A 63 8.04 -3.01 -3.47
C HIS A 63 8.59 -2.63 -2.10
N VAL A 64 9.16 -1.42 -1.95
CA VAL A 64 9.65 -0.94 -0.64
C VAL A 64 8.52 -0.92 0.40
N ILE A 65 7.35 -0.41 0.02
CA ILE A 65 6.15 -0.38 0.87
C ILE A 65 5.75 -1.78 1.30
N ASP A 66 5.69 -2.71 0.35
CA ASP A 66 5.33 -4.10 0.60
C ASP A 66 6.31 -4.78 1.57
N GLN A 67 7.62 -4.60 1.39
CA GLN A 67 8.63 -5.19 2.29
C GLN A 67 8.61 -4.57 3.68
N GLN A 68 8.32 -3.27 3.80
CA GLN A 68 8.23 -2.58 5.08
C GLN A 68 7.21 -3.25 6.00
N TYR A 69 5.96 -3.43 5.56
CA TYR A 69 4.92 -4.03 6.41
C TYR A 69 5.20 -5.49 6.77
N ARG A 70 5.84 -6.24 5.86
CA ARG A 70 6.23 -7.63 6.13
C ARG A 70 7.34 -7.73 7.18
N SER A 71 8.26 -6.77 7.18
CA SER A 71 9.29 -6.68 8.22
C SER A 71 8.70 -6.30 9.59
N GLU A 72 7.68 -5.43 9.61
CA GLU A 72 6.97 -5.01 10.83
C GLU A 72 6.14 -6.14 11.45
N LEU A 73 5.60 -7.06 10.65
CA LEU A 73 4.87 -8.24 11.12
C LEU A 73 5.77 -9.32 11.72
N GLY A 74 7.10 -9.27 11.48
CA GLY A 74 8.03 -10.32 11.89
C GLY A 74 7.69 -11.70 11.31
N SER A 75 8.30 -12.75 11.84
CA SER A 75 8.01 -14.15 11.44
C SER A 75 6.72 -14.71 12.05
N ASP A 76 6.07 -13.97 12.97
CA ASP A 76 5.00 -14.50 13.81
C ASP A 76 3.69 -13.71 13.66
N MET A 77 2.98 -13.98 12.56
CA MET A 77 1.62 -13.48 12.33
C MET A 77 0.60 -13.98 13.36
N SER A 78 0.98 -14.87 14.29
CA SER A 78 0.09 -15.39 15.33
C SER A 78 -0.03 -14.47 16.54
N ARG A 79 0.79 -13.42 16.65
CA ARG A 79 0.63 -12.40 17.69
C ARG A 79 -0.73 -11.73 17.53
N GLN A 80 -1.63 -11.99 18.47
CA GLN A 80 -2.94 -11.36 18.54
C GLN A 80 -2.88 -9.92 19.07
N ASP A 81 -1.69 -9.31 19.14
CA ASP A 81 -1.56 -7.93 19.57
C ASP A 81 -2.11 -6.95 18.52
N GLU A 82 -2.62 -5.82 19.00
CA GLU A 82 -3.28 -4.81 18.17
C GLU A 82 -2.37 -4.27 17.06
N ALA A 83 -1.06 -4.27 17.30
CA ALA A 83 -0.05 -3.84 16.33
C ALA A 83 0.05 -4.80 15.14
N ALA A 84 0.10 -6.12 15.38
CA ALA A 84 0.11 -7.12 14.32
C ALA A 84 -1.19 -7.08 13.48
N GLN A 85 -2.34 -6.92 14.12
CA GLN A 85 -3.61 -6.76 13.41
C GLN A 85 -3.63 -5.49 12.55
N LYS A 86 -3.11 -4.38 13.07
CA LYS A 86 -2.98 -3.12 12.35
C LYS A 86 -2.05 -3.26 11.13
N ALA A 87 -0.88 -3.87 11.32
CA ALA A 87 0.08 -4.10 10.24
C ALA A 87 -0.49 -5.04 9.16
N GLY A 88 -1.21 -6.11 9.54
CA GLY A 88 -1.88 -7.00 8.59
C GLY A 88 -2.97 -6.30 7.76
N ARG A 89 -3.76 -5.40 8.38
CA ARG A 89 -4.74 -4.57 7.66
C ARG A 89 -4.06 -3.62 6.69
N LEU A 90 -3.01 -2.93 7.11
CA LEU A 90 -2.23 -2.03 6.25
C LEU A 90 -1.57 -2.78 5.09
N MET A 91 -1.00 -3.96 5.35
CA MET A 91 -0.43 -4.81 4.31
C MET A 91 -1.48 -5.15 3.25
N THR A 92 -2.67 -5.60 3.67
CA THR A 92 -3.76 -5.96 2.73
C THR A 92 -4.19 -4.77 1.88
N ILE A 93 -4.37 -3.60 2.49
CA ILE A 93 -4.78 -2.37 1.78
C ILE A 93 -3.70 -1.92 0.78
N ASN A 94 -2.43 -2.01 1.16
CA ASN A 94 -1.33 -1.67 0.26
C ASN A 94 -1.16 -2.69 -0.86
N ASP A 95 -1.28 -3.99 -0.59
CA ASP A 95 -1.24 -5.05 -1.61
C ASP A 95 -2.32 -4.79 -2.68
N GLN A 96 -3.55 -4.47 -2.26
CA GLN A 96 -4.63 -4.13 -3.18
C GLN A 96 -4.32 -2.90 -4.05
N SER A 97 -3.83 -1.82 -3.44
CA SER A 97 -3.51 -0.59 -4.17
C SER A 97 -2.34 -0.80 -5.13
N ASN A 98 -1.27 -1.45 -4.67
CA ASN A 98 -0.07 -1.75 -5.46
C ASN A 98 -0.42 -2.65 -6.65
N GLN A 99 -1.26 -3.67 -6.47
CA GLN A 99 -1.71 -4.53 -7.56
C GLN A 99 -2.51 -3.76 -8.62
N ALA A 100 -3.41 -2.86 -8.18
CA ALA A 100 -4.19 -2.02 -9.09
C ALA A 100 -3.29 -1.08 -9.90
N ILE A 101 -2.33 -0.43 -9.25
CA ILE A 101 -1.35 0.44 -9.90
C ILE A 101 -0.49 -0.37 -10.87
N LEU A 102 0.01 -1.54 -10.46
CA LEU A 102 0.83 -2.40 -11.29
C LEU A 102 0.08 -2.83 -12.55
N LEU A 103 -1.17 -3.29 -12.46
CA LEU A 103 -1.96 -3.65 -13.64
C LEU A 103 -2.11 -2.49 -14.62
N LYS A 104 -2.32 -1.26 -14.13
CA LYS A 104 -2.36 -0.07 -14.98
C LYS A 104 -1.03 0.14 -15.72
N ILE A 105 0.09 0.00 -15.02
CA ILE A 105 1.44 0.10 -15.61
C ILE A 105 1.64 -1.00 -16.67
N LEU A 106 1.33 -2.25 -16.33
CA LEU A 106 1.51 -3.41 -17.21
C LEU A 106 0.65 -3.32 -18.47
N HIS A 107 -0.58 -2.80 -18.35
CA HIS A 107 -1.44 -2.56 -19.50
C HIS A 107 -0.81 -1.56 -20.48
N ARG A 108 -0.22 -0.49 -19.96
CA ARG A 108 0.38 0.56 -20.81
C ARG A 108 1.75 0.18 -21.38
N PHE A 109 2.62 -0.35 -20.53
CA PHE A 109 4.05 -0.50 -20.84
C PHE A 109 4.52 -1.94 -20.96
N GLY A 110 3.67 -2.91 -20.63
CA GLY A 110 4.06 -4.31 -20.50
C GLY A 110 4.87 -4.56 -19.22
N TRP A 111 5.45 -5.75 -19.14
CA TRP A 111 6.35 -6.11 -18.05
C TRP A 111 7.65 -5.30 -18.10
N PRO A 112 8.20 -4.84 -16.97
CA PRO A 112 9.48 -4.13 -16.97
C PRO A 112 10.60 -5.10 -17.39
N CYS A 113 11.15 -4.84 -18.59
CA CYS A 113 12.21 -5.64 -19.22
C CYS A 113 13.53 -4.88 -19.37
N ASP A 114 13.54 -3.59 -19.05
CA ASP A 114 14.63 -2.67 -19.41
C ASP A 114 15.84 -2.78 -18.45
N ASP A 115 15.75 -3.65 -17.43
CA ASP A 115 16.81 -3.91 -16.46
C ASP A 115 17.57 -5.20 -16.79
N PRO A 116 18.87 -5.13 -17.17
CA PRO A 116 19.69 -6.31 -17.47
C PRO A 116 19.76 -7.33 -16.33
N LYS A 117 19.65 -6.86 -15.08
CA LYS A 117 19.66 -7.71 -13.88
C LYS A 117 18.27 -8.23 -13.50
N ARG A 118 17.23 -7.85 -14.25
CA ARG A 118 15.83 -8.25 -14.06
C ARG A 118 15.29 -7.94 -12.65
N GLN A 119 15.91 -7.02 -11.92
CA GLN A 119 15.50 -6.66 -10.56
C GLN A 119 14.12 -6.03 -10.60
N LEU A 120 13.88 -5.09 -11.50
CA LEU A 120 12.57 -4.44 -11.60
C LEU A 120 11.46 -5.44 -11.99
N GLY A 121 11.76 -6.36 -12.90
CA GLY A 121 10.90 -7.50 -13.26
C GLY A 121 10.58 -8.39 -12.06
N TYR A 122 11.57 -8.70 -11.25
CA TYR A 122 11.38 -9.48 -10.03
C TYR A 122 10.54 -8.74 -8.98
N LYS A 123 10.73 -7.43 -8.82
CA LYS A 123 9.92 -6.60 -7.90
C LYS A 123 8.45 -6.57 -8.33
N ALA A 124 8.18 -6.41 -9.62
CA ALA A 124 6.85 -6.52 -10.18
C ALA A 124 6.24 -7.92 -9.95
N TYR A 125 7.04 -8.98 -10.07
CA TYR A 125 6.61 -10.35 -9.75
C TYR A 125 6.15 -10.48 -8.30
N ILE A 126 6.93 -9.98 -7.33
CA ILE A 126 6.57 -10.06 -5.90
C ILE A 126 5.22 -9.39 -5.63
N ILE A 127 5.00 -8.19 -6.17
CA ILE A 127 3.72 -7.46 -6.05
C ILE A 127 2.56 -8.27 -6.65
N ALA A 128 2.75 -8.83 -7.85
CA ALA A 128 1.74 -9.66 -8.50
C ALA A 128 1.48 -10.99 -7.74
N TRP A 129 2.52 -11.58 -7.14
CA TRP A 129 2.45 -12.84 -6.38
C TRP A 129 1.66 -12.66 -5.06
N HIS A 130 1.53 -11.44 -4.56
CA HIS A 130 0.67 -11.13 -3.42
C HIS A 130 -0.82 -11.23 -3.75
N ALA A 131 -1.18 -11.44 -5.02
CA ALA A 131 -2.54 -11.79 -5.42
C ALA A 131 -2.89 -13.27 -5.16
N ARG A 132 -1.98 -14.11 -4.60
CA ARG A 132 -2.11 -15.58 -4.48
C ARG A 132 -3.29 -16.15 -3.67
N GLY A 133 -4.26 -15.34 -3.26
CA GLY A 133 -5.54 -15.76 -2.69
C GLY A 133 -6.76 -15.39 -3.55
N ASP A 134 -6.54 -14.69 -4.66
CA ASP A 134 -7.57 -14.07 -5.50
C ASP A 134 -7.40 -14.54 -6.94
N TYR A 135 -8.32 -15.40 -7.39
CA TYR A 135 -8.25 -16.02 -8.71
C TYR A 135 -8.29 -14.98 -9.83
N ASP A 136 -9.20 -14.01 -9.74
CA ASP A 136 -9.42 -13.03 -10.81
C ASP A 136 -8.21 -12.12 -10.97
N LYS A 137 -7.62 -11.66 -9.86
CA LYS A 137 -6.39 -10.87 -9.90
C LYS A 137 -5.22 -11.67 -10.45
N MET A 138 -5.02 -12.91 -10.00
CA MET A 138 -3.97 -13.76 -10.55
C MET A 138 -4.15 -13.98 -12.06
N ALA A 139 -5.39 -14.25 -12.50
CA ALA A 139 -5.71 -14.42 -13.91
C ALA A 139 -5.40 -13.16 -14.73
N ALA A 140 -5.60 -11.96 -14.15
CA ALA A 140 -5.28 -10.70 -14.81
C ALA A 140 -3.77 -10.48 -15.01
N PHE A 141 -2.92 -10.90 -14.06
CA PHE A 141 -1.47 -10.76 -14.18
C PHE A 141 -0.82 -11.82 -15.07
N TYR A 142 -1.37 -13.04 -15.10
CA TYR A 142 -0.72 -14.19 -15.71
C TYR A 142 -0.27 -13.98 -17.18
N PRO A 143 -1.06 -13.37 -18.08
CA PRO A 143 -0.63 -13.12 -19.46
C PRO A 143 0.65 -12.26 -19.58
N TYR A 144 0.84 -11.31 -18.66
CA TYR A 144 2.03 -10.45 -18.64
C TYR A 144 3.27 -11.24 -18.20
N LEU A 145 3.12 -12.12 -17.21
CA LEU A 145 4.18 -13.02 -16.73
C LEU A 145 4.62 -13.99 -17.83
N GLN A 146 3.68 -14.65 -18.51
CA GLN A 146 3.98 -15.54 -19.64
C GLN A 146 4.73 -14.82 -20.78
N ARG A 147 4.37 -13.56 -21.03
CA ARG A 147 5.03 -12.73 -22.04
C ARG A 147 6.44 -12.35 -21.58
N ALA A 148 6.61 -11.97 -20.32
CA ALA A 148 7.91 -11.63 -19.72
C ALA A 148 8.90 -12.79 -19.76
N THR A 149 8.46 -14.02 -19.45
CA THR A 149 9.31 -15.21 -19.55
C THR A 149 9.75 -15.46 -20.99
N ARG A 150 8.82 -15.39 -21.95
CA ARG A 150 9.12 -15.60 -23.39
C ARG A 150 10.14 -14.61 -23.93
N TYR A 151 10.13 -13.37 -23.45
CA TYR A 151 11.13 -12.35 -23.82
C TYR A 151 12.38 -12.36 -22.93
N GLY A 152 12.51 -13.30 -21.99
CA GLY A 152 13.68 -13.40 -21.12
C GLY A 152 13.78 -12.29 -20.08
N CYS A 153 12.69 -11.56 -19.80
CA CYS A 153 12.64 -10.52 -18.77
C CYS A 153 12.40 -11.08 -17.36
N MET A 154 11.94 -12.33 -17.27
CA MET A 154 11.64 -13.01 -16.02
C MET A 154 12.15 -14.45 -16.06
N HIS A 155 12.57 -14.96 -14.90
CA HIS A 155 12.99 -16.36 -14.77
C HIS A 155 11.79 -17.31 -14.90
N PRO A 156 11.87 -18.41 -15.68
CA PRO A 156 10.75 -19.35 -15.88
C PRO A 156 10.17 -19.94 -14.59
N ALA A 157 11.01 -20.13 -13.58
CA ALA A 157 10.57 -20.64 -12.26
C ALA A 157 9.47 -19.77 -11.62
N HIS A 158 9.51 -18.44 -11.80
CA HIS A 158 8.50 -17.54 -11.25
C HIS A 158 7.16 -17.67 -11.98
N GLU A 159 7.17 -17.83 -13.30
CA GLU A 159 5.94 -18.13 -14.05
C GLU A 159 5.35 -19.47 -13.64
N GLN A 160 6.19 -20.50 -13.48
CA GLN A 160 5.75 -21.83 -13.06
C GLN A 160 5.10 -21.81 -11.68
N GLU A 161 5.73 -21.13 -10.72
CA GLU A 161 5.16 -20.92 -9.39
C GLU A 161 3.80 -20.23 -9.47
N TYR A 162 3.72 -19.12 -10.21
CA TYR A 162 2.48 -18.35 -10.39
C TYR A 162 1.36 -19.18 -11.02
N SER A 163 1.68 -19.95 -12.06
CA SER A 163 0.76 -20.84 -12.76
C SER A 163 0.22 -21.95 -11.84
N THR A 164 1.06 -22.47 -10.96
CA THR A 164 0.68 -23.49 -9.98
C THR A 164 -0.38 -22.94 -9.02
N TRP A 165 -0.16 -21.76 -8.45
CA TRP A 165 -1.13 -21.08 -7.59
C TRP A 165 -2.45 -20.78 -8.32
N LEU A 166 -2.38 -20.20 -9.51
CA LEU A 166 -3.57 -19.90 -10.32
C LEU A 166 -4.38 -21.17 -10.63
N THR A 167 -3.71 -22.26 -10.97
CA THR A 167 -4.34 -23.56 -11.23
C THR A 167 -5.03 -24.10 -9.99
N ASN A 168 -4.41 -23.98 -8.82
CA ASN A 168 -5.00 -24.42 -7.55
C ASN A 168 -6.24 -23.59 -7.21
N LEU A 169 -6.18 -22.27 -7.33
CA LEU A 169 -7.35 -21.40 -7.12
C LEU A 169 -8.48 -21.73 -8.08
N LYS A 170 -8.18 -21.96 -9.37
CA LYS A 170 -9.18 -22.35 -10.37
C LYS A 170 -9.98 -23.59 -9.98
N ARG A 171 -9.34 -24.57 -9.32
CA ARG A 171 -10.03 -25.78 -8.83
C ARG A 171 -10.94 -25.51 -7.64
N VAL A 172 -10.60 -24.53 -6.80
CA VAL A 172 -11.40 -24.14 -5.63
C VAL A 172 -12.62 -23.33 -6.08
N TYR A 173 -12.46 -22.36 -6.97
CA TYR A 173 -13.54 -21.45 -7.41
C TYR A 173 -14.49 -22.05 -8.46
N ARG A 174 -14.17 -23.20 -9.07
CA ARG A 174 -15.03 -23.90 -10.04
C ARG A 174 -15.84 -25.06 -9.43
N ARG A 175 -15.86 -25.19 -8.11
CA ARG A 175 -16.78 -26.08 -7.38
C ARG A 175 -18.04 -25.30 -7.02
#